data_AF-A0A9E2GD93-F1
#
_entry.id   AF-A0A9E2GD93-F1
#
_cell.length_a   1.000
_cell.length_b   1.000
_cell.length_c   1.000
_cell.angle_alpha   90.00
_cell.angle_beta   90.00
_cell.angle_gamma   90.00
#
_symmetry.space_group_name_H-M   'P 1'
#
loop_
_entity.id
_entity.type
_entity.pdbx_description
1 polymer ?
#
loop_
_entity_poly.entity_id
_entity_poly.type
_entity_poly.pdbx_seq_one_letter_code
_entity_poly.pdbx_strand_id
1 'polypeptide(L)'
;MVTSCAKKAVKVDTTQEDEAARLAAEKDRQEEITRQRDRQRAIDEENLQEEAARHKIIAARNLFMNENIYFDFDMSNLKPEAQEILKRKADWLRNNPGESVIIEGHCDERGTNEYN
;
A
#
# COMPACT_ATOMS: atom_id res chain seq x y z
N MET A 1 -64.26 39.03 36.39
CA MET A 1 -63.34 39.69 37.33
C MET A 1 -61.92 39.39 36.87
N VAL A 2 -61.11 40.43 36.72
CA VAL A 2 -59.73 40.40 36.22
C VAL A 2 -58.77 40.36 37.41
N THR A 3 -57.86 39.39 37.46
CA THR A 3 -56.66 39.38 38.32
C THR A 3 -55.66 38.43 37.65
N SER A 4 -54.72 38.86 36.78
CA SER A 4 -53.49 39.64 37.04
C SER A 4 -52.58 39.01 38.10
N CYS A 5 -51.47 38.40 37.63
CA CYS A 5 -50.13 38.24 38.25
C CYS A 5 -49.38 37.13 37.48
N ALA A 6 -48.08 37.16 37.15
CA ALA A 6 -47.04 38.17 37.15
C ALA A 6 -45.98 37.66 36.15
N LYS A 7 -45.60 38.47 35.16
CA LYS A 7 -44.56 38.11 34.19
C LYS A 7 -43.20 38.23 34.88
N LYS A 8 -42.65 37.11 35.36
CA LYS A 8 -41.26 37.05 35.84
C LYS A 8 -40.35 37.21 34.62
N ALA A 9 -39.86 38.43 34.41
CA ALA A 9 -38.81 38.70 33.44
C ALA A 9 -37.55 37.97 33.90
N VAL A 10 -37.26 36.84 33.25
CA VAL A 10 -35.94 36.19 33.34
C VAL A 10 -34.99 37.09 32.58
N LYS A 11 -33.97 37.61 33.26
CA LYS A 11 -32.92 38.44 32.68
C LYS A 11 -32.29 37.71 31.49
N VAL A 12 -32.19 38.41 30.37
CA VAL A 12 -31.63 37.95 29.09
C VAL A 12 -30.09 38.16 29.06
N ASP A 13 -29.46 38.42 30.21
CA ASP A 13 -28.00 38.62 30.34
C ASP A 13 -27.20 37.31 30.26
N THR A 14 -27.80 36.15 30.51
CA THR A 14 -27.10 34.86 30.42
C THR A 14 -26.92 34.35 28.99
N THR A 15 -27.63 34.92 28.01
CA THR A 15 -27.65 34.39 26.64
C THR A 15 -26.33 34.58 25.88
N GLN A 16 -25.55 35.62 26.21
CA GLN A 16 -24.31 35.96 25.49
C GLN A 16 -23.11 35.13 25.99
N GLU A 17 -22.99 34.92 27.30
CA GLU A 17 -21.95 34.06 27.88
C GLU A 17 -22.15 32.58 27.51
N ASP A 18 -23.42 32.12 27.46
CA ASP A 18 -23.78 30.77 27.03
C ASP A 18 -23.52 30.52 25.52
N GLU A 19 -23.72 31.52 24.65
CA GLU A 19 -23.40 31.43 23.22
C GLU A 19 -21.89 31.36 22.97
N ALA A 20 -21.10 32.19 23.66
CA ALA A 20 -19.65 32.17 23.57
C ALA A 20 -19.08 30.81 24.04
N ALA A 21 -19.63 30.24 25.11
CA ALA A 21 -19.25 28.91 25.59
C ALA A 21 -19.61 27.79 24.60
N ARG A 22 -20.76 27.85 23.92
CA ARG A 22 -21.15 26.89 22.88
C ARG A 22 -20.29 26.99 21.62
N LEU A 23 -19.94 28.20 21.20
CA LEU A 23 -19.03 28.46 20.08
C LEU A 23 -17.61 27.97 20.37
N ALA A 24 -17.11 28.18 21.60
CA ALA A 24 -15.82 27.65 22.03
C ALA A 24 -15.84 26.11 22.05
N ALA A 25 -16.88 25.49 22.64
CA ALA A 25 -17.02 24.04 22.67
C ALA A 25 -17.14 23.43 21.26
N GLU A 26 -17.79 24.11 20.31
CA GLU A 26 -17.88 23.68 18.92
C GLU A 26 -16.55 23.83 18.18
N LYS A 27 -15.81 24.92 18.42
CA LYS A 27 -14.46 25.14 17.88
C LYS A 27 -13.49 24.07 18.38
N ASP A 28 -13.52 23.74 19.66
CA ASP A 28 -12.69 22.68 20.25
C ASP A 28 -13.04 21.30 19.64
N ARG A 29 -14.34 21.03 19.44
CA ARG A 29 -14.81 19.81 18.75
C ARG A 29 -14.30 19.76 17.30
N GLN A 30 -14.36 20.87 16.59
CA GLN A 30 -13.93 20.99 15.20
C GLN A 30 -12.41 20.88 15.04
N GLU A 31 -11.65 21.45 15.98
CA GLU A 31 -10.19 21.31 16.05
C GLU A 31 -9.79 19.87 16.33
N GLU A 32 -10.46 19.18 17.26
CA GLU A 32 -10.21 17.76 17.56
C GLU A 32 -10.52 16.88 16.34
N ILE A 33 -11.63 17.12 15.63
CA ILE A 33 -11.95 16.42 14.38
C ILE A 33 -10.85 16.64 13.33
N THR A 34 -10.31 17.86 13.22
CA THR A 34 -9.24 18.17 12.28
C THR A 34 -7.96 17.43 12.66
N ARG A 35 -7.56 17.46 13.94
CA ARG A 35 -6.40 16.71 14.45
C ARG A 35 -6.53 15.21 14.23
N GLN A 36 -7.72 14.65 14.47
CA GLN A 36 -7.99 13.23 14.25
C GLN A 36 -7.90 12.86 12.77
N ARG A 37 -8.42 13.70 11.86
CA ARG A 37 -8.30 13.51 10.41
C ARG A 37 -6.86 13.61 9.93
N ASP A 38 -6.09 14.57 10.44
CA ASP A 38 -4.68 14.72 10.06
C ASP A 38 -3.86 13.53 10.55
N ARG A 39 -4.13 13.03 11.77
CA ARG A 39 -3.54 11.78 12.27
C ARG A 39 -3.92 10.59 11.39
N GLN A 40 -5.19 10.45 11.03
CA GLN A 40 -5.64 9.34 10.19
C GLN A 40 -5.00 9.38 8.80
N ARG A 41 -4.91 10.55 8.18
CA ARG A 41 -4.24 10.73 6.87
C ARG A 41 -2.78 10.34 6.91
N ALA A 42 -2.06 10.72 7.97
CA ALA A 42 -0.66 10.33 8.12
C ALA A 42 -0.50 8.81 8.22
N ILE A 43 -1.37 8.14 8.98
CA ILE A 43 -1.41 6.67 9.09
C ILE A 43 -1.76 6.02 7.74
N ASP A 44 -2.75 6.57 7.04
CA ASP A 44 -3.19 6.04 5.74
C ASP A 44 -2.08 6.18 4.69
N GLU A 45 -1.34 7.30 4.70
CA GLU A 45 -0.19 7.52 3.81
C GLU A 45 0.96 6.56 4.13
N GLU A 46 1.27 6.34 5.42
CA GLU A 46 2.26 5.37 5.86
C GLU A 46 1.88 3.95 5.41
N ASN A 47 0.64 3.51 5.67
CA ASN A 47 0.14 2.20 5.24
C ASN A 47 0.21 2.05 3.72
N LEU A 48 -0.17 3.08 2.96
CA LEU A 48 -0.09 3.07 1.50
C LEU A 48 1.35 2.90 1.01
N GLN A 49 2.32 3.56 1.65
CA GLN A 49 3.73 3.40 1.33
C GLN A 49 4.24 1.99 1.63
N GLU A 50 3.86 1.42 2.77
CA GLU A 50 4.21 0.04 3.12
C GLU A 50 3.63 -0.98 2.13
N GLU A 51 2.35 -0.83 1.78
CA GLU A 51 1.67 -1.69 0.80
C GLU A 51 2.34 -1.57 -0.59
N ALA A 52 2.65 -0.35 -1.02
CA ALA A 52 3.34 -0.13 -2.28
C ALA A 52 4.75 -0.76 -2.28
N ALA A 53 5.49 -0.65 -1.19
CA ALA A 53 6.80 -1.30 -1.03
C ALA A 53 6.67 -2.83 -1.08
N ARG A 54 5.69 -3.41 -0.37
CA ARG A 54 5.39 -4.85 -0.41
C ARG A 54 5.04 -5.31 -1.82
N HIS A 55 4.15 -4.60 -2.52
CA HIS A 55 3.79 -4.93 -3.89
C HIS A 55 4.98 -4.85 -4.85
N LYS A 56 5.86 -3.87 -4.68
CA LYS A 56 7.08 -3.74 -5.50
C LYS A 56 8.01 -4.95 -5.33
N ILE A 57 8.19 -5.44 -4.10
CA ILE A 57 8.98 -6.64 -3.81
C ILE A 57 8.36 -7.87 -4.48
N ILE A 58 7.05 -8.07 -4.32
CA ILE A 58 6.32 -9.20 -4.92
C ILE A 58 6.40 -9.15 -6.45
N ALA A 59 6.20 -7.98 -7.05
CA ALA A 59 6.27 -7.80 -8.50
C ALA A 59 7.67 -8.12 -9.05
N ALA A 60 8.74 -7.67 -8.37
CA ALA A 60 10.11 -7.96 -8.77
C ALA A 60 10.41 -9.47 -8.71
N ARG A 61 9.95 -10.15 -7.65
CA ARG A 61 10.08 -11.60 -7.51
C ARG A 61 9.30 -12.35 -8.61
N ASN A 62 8.09 -11.91 -8.91
CA ASN A 62 7.28 -12.52 -9.97
C ASN A 62 7.90 -12.34 -11.35
N LEU A 63 8.49 -11.17 -11.63
CA LEU A 63 9.23 -10.96 -12.87
C LEU A 63 10.43 -11.90 -12.97
N PHE A 64 11.17 -12.07 -11.87
CA PHE A 64 12.27 -13.03 -11.80
C PHE A 64 11.79 -14.46 -12.05
N MET A 65 10.69 -14.91 -11.44
CA MET A 65 10.24 -16.31 -11.55
C MET A 65 9.59 -16.66 -12.90
N ASN A 66 8.86 -15.73 -13.51
CA ASN A 66 8.05 -16.03 -14.71
C ASN A 66 8.79 -15.82 -16.04
N GLU A 67 10.00 -15.28 -16.02
CA GLU A 67 10.78 -15.07 -17.24
C GLU A 67 11.65 -16.30 -17.53
N ASN A 68 11.26 -17.13 -18.50
CA ASN A 68 11.99 -18.34 -18.86
C ASN A 68 13.19 -18.04 -19.76
N ILE A 69 14.20 -18.92 -19.73
CA ILE A 69 15.35 -18.89 -20.62
C ILE A 69 15.15 -19.99 -21.67
N TYR A 70 14.96 -19.59 -22.92
CA TYR A 70 14.73 -20.53 -24.01
C TYR A 70 16.01 -20.87 -24.78
N PHE A 71 16.03 -22.08 -25.30
CA PHE A 71 17.07 -22.61 -26.17
C PHE A 71 16.47 -22.91 -27.54
N ASP A 72 17.33 -22.98 -28.55
CA ASP A 72 16.93 -23.48 -29.85
C ASP A 72 16.85 -25.01 -29.86
N PHE A 73 16.18 -25.55 -30.88
CA PHE A 73 16.03 -26.98 -31.04
C PHE A 73 17.39 -27.69 -31.09
N ASP A 74 17.54 -28.72 -30.26
CA ASP A 74 18.73 -29.56 -30.16
C ASP A 74 20.04 -28.79 -29.86
N MET A 75 19.90 -27.66 -29.16
CA MET A 75 21.01 -26.75 -28.88
C MET A 75 21.04 -26.37 -27.40
N SER A 76 22.24 -26.36 -26.81
CA SER A 76 22.47 -25.95 -25.42
C SER A 76 23.17 -24.59 -25.30
N ASN A 77 23.54 -23.96 -26.42
CA ASN A 77 24.11 -22.62 -26.45
C ASN A 77 23.03 -21.55 -26.27
N LEU A 78 23.35 -20.53 -25.45
CA LEU A 78 22.46 -19.41 -25.22
C LEU A 78 22.57 -18.37 -26.34
N LYS A 79 21.41 -18.00 -26.90
CA LYS A 79 21.28 -16.82 -27.74
C LYS A 79 21.58 -15.53 -26.96
N PRO A 80 21.99 -14.43 -27.64
CA PRO A 80 22.25 -13.15 -26.98
C PRO A 80 21.09 -12.67 -26.10
N GLU A 81 19.85 -12.83 -26.55
CA GLU A 81 18.65 -12.43 -25.80
C GLU A 81 18.51 -13.22 -24.50
N ALA A 82 18.76 -14.54 -24.56
CA ALA A 82 18.73 -15.43 -23.41
C ALA A 82 19.85 -15.10 -22.40
N GLN A 83 21.03 -14.71 -22.89
CA GLN A 83 22.13 -14.24 -22.04
C GLN A 83 21.78 -12.94 -21.32
N GLU A 84 21.12 -11.99 -21.98
CA GLU A 84 20.67 -10.74 -21.34
C GLU A 84 19.63 -10.98 -20.24
N ILE A 85 18.68 -11.91 -20.47
CA ILE A 85 17.74 -12.35 -19.42
C ILE A 85 18.51 -12.96 -18.23
N LEU A 86 19.46 -13.85 -18.50
CA LEU A 86 20.26 -14.50 -17.46
C LEU A 86 21.09 -13.49 -16.65
N LYS A 87 21.67 -12.48 -17.30
CA LYS A 87 22.39 -11.38 -16.61
C LYS A 87 21.47 -10.63 -15.66
N ARG A 88 20.28 -10.22 -16.11
CA ARG A 88 19.30 -9.54 -15.24
C ARG A 88 18.91 -10.39 -14.03
N LYS A 89 18.70 -11.68 -14.22
CA LYS A 89 18.42 -12.63 -13.13
C LYS A 89 19.58 -12.75 -12.16
N ALA A 90 20.81 -12.86 -12.67
CA ALA A 90 22.01 -12.90 -11.83
C ALA A 90 22.20 -11.61 -11.02
N ASP A 91 21.95 -10.45 -11.63
CA ASP A 91 21.98 -9.14 -10.94
C ASP A 91 20.94 -9.08 -9.82
N TRP A 92 19.73 -9.56 -10.09
CA TRP A 92 18.67 -9.62 -9.09
C TRP A 92 19.08 -10.52 -7.91
N LEU A 93 19.62 -11.72 -8.15
CA LEU A 93 20.07 -12.61 -7.08
C LEU A 93 21.21 -12.01 -6.26
N ARG A 94 22.17 -11.32 -6.91
CA ARG A 94 23.26 -10.62 -6.21
C ARG A 94 22.74 -9.54 -5.27
N ASN A 95 21.68 -8.84 -5.65
CA ASN A 95 21.03 -7.82 -4.84
C ASN A 95 20.06 -8.39 -3.78
N ASN A 96 19.73 -9.69 -3.86
CA ASN A 96 18.79 -10.37 -2.95
C ASN A 96 19.43 -11.65 -2.36
N PRO A 97 20.52 -11.54 -1.56
CA PRO A 97 21.29 -12.69 -1.09
C PRO A 97 20.55 -13.65 -0.14
N GLY A 98 19.36 -13.26 0.34
CA GLY A 98 18.48 -14.12 1.15
C GLY A 98 17.54 -15.00 0.33
N GLU A 99 17.48 -14.82 -0.99
CA GLU A 99 16.62 -15.61 -1.87
C GLU A 99 17.34 -16.87 -2.35
N SER A 100 16.68 -18.01 -2.21
CA SER A 100 17.14 -19.29 -2.74
C SER A 100 16.33 -19.65 -3.98
N VAL A 101 17.00 -20.20 -4.99
CA VAL A 101 16.37 -20.60 -6.26
C VAL A 101 16.74 -22.02 -6.62
N ILE A 102 15.82 -22.69 -7.33
CA ILE A 102 16.04 -23.99 -7.96
C ILE A 102 16.05 -23.75 -9.47
N ILE A 103 16.99 -24.35 -10.17
CA ILE A 103 17.10 -24.27 -11.63
C ILE A 103 16.65 -25.62 -12.20
N GLU A 104 15.60 -25.59 -13.00
CA GLU A 104 15.03 -26.76 -13.65
C GLU A 104 15.14 -26.61 -15.17
N GLY A 105 15.46 -27.72 -15.84
CA GLY A 105 15.46 -27.80 -17.30
C GLY A 105 14.26 -28.61 -17.77
N HIS A 106 13.60 -28.14 -18.83
CA HIS A 106 12.52 -28.86 -19.48
C HIS A 106 12.86 -29.02 -20.96
N CYS A 107 12.89 -30.26 -21.41
CA CYS A 107 12.96 -30.60 -22.83
C CYS A 107 11.55 -30.71 -23.40
N ASP A 108 11.41 -30.49 -24.70
CA ASP A 108 10.13 -30.69 -25.37
C ASP A 108 9.83 -32.19 -25.61
N GLU A 109 8.63 -32.51 -26.07
CA GLU A 109 8.18 -33.90 -26.22
C GLU A 109 8.86 -34.66 -27.38
N ARG A 110 9.72 -34.00 -28.16
CA ARG A 110 10.43 -34.63 -29.27
C ARG A 110 11.68 -35.32 -28.73
N GLY A 111 11.87 -36.59 -29.07
CA GLY A 111 13.03 -37.38 -28.64
C GLY A 111 12.69 -38.48 -27.65
N THR A 112 13.71 -39.21 -27.18
CA THR A 112 13.57 -40.25 -26.15
C THR A 112 13.78 -39.66 -24.76
N ASN A 113 13.18 -40.26 -23.73
CA ASN A 113 13.35 -39.83 -22.34
C ASN A 113 14.81 -39.88 -21.89
N GLU A 114 15.62 -40.76 -22.48
CA GLU A 114 17.05 -40.88 -22.17
C GLU A 114 17.91 -39.80 -22.85
N TYR A 115 17.39 -39.15 -23.90
CA TYR A 115 18.10 -38.08 -24.63
C TYR A 115 17.77 -36.69 -24.06
N ASN A 116 16.51 -36.52 -23.64
CA ASN A 116 15.95 -35.33 -23.04
C ASN A 116 16.32 -35.19 -21.55
#